data_AF-A0A1Q6WZ62-F1
#
_entry.id   AF-A0A1Q6WZ62-F1
#
_cell.length_a   1.000
_cell.length_b   1.000
_cell.length_c   1.000
_cell.angle_alpha   90.00
_cell.angle_beta   90.00
_cell.angle_gamma   90.00
#
_symmetry.space_group_name_H-M   'P 1'
#
loop_
_entity.id
_entity.type
_entity.pdbx_description
1 polymer ?
#
loop_
_entity_poly.entity_id
_entity_poly.type
_entity_poly.pdbx_seq_one_letter_code
_entity_poly.pdbx_strand_id
1 'polypeptide(L)'
;MVKRLGEFLRSVIPADPFQLLFLGGIVCLIAAHGLRWQPAGLPPAGQSAGYLGLWLQYGAVFFIYFIIFAGMAGYFVCFWPGRHPVRRVIWLVCIPALLGLGLMLARVLYLGAAPSSVLESASSVFGHRLRWAEATLWKLPEGFQFTLLGLVLIAIFTSRMIFGIASLPVTLQNAGILEESSTAWRRLQIVIFVLIGPLFLVSALLSFASIGIPLMLYARPPVYIQSIWFSTLAPVMESAVACTVVLWLMEQENRRMVWESIRRPDGISALLSLAFPVGTAVLISTGHFVVDRQLWVAHGLGKIPEPEIGAYFDIPDLHFLLLFFGAFFEEIIFRGLLQKRFIQRYGMYRGIFFVGIVWAAFHFFSDFSFMRATDLMVLEHLGTRLFMCETLSFVLGWLTLRSKSVIPAAVAHALYNVAVFSNFGPPFPGKDIVRLGLWAVLAYALFHYWPMRAEDSHEQASALPSMENAV
;
A
#
# COMPACT_ATOMS: atom_id res chain seq x y z
N MET A 1 -4.05 -4.36 -30.18
CA MET A 1 -4.03 -3.86 -28.77
C MET A 1 -3.47 -4.90 -27.81
N VAL A 2 -4.05 -6.11 -27.74
CA VAL A 2 -3.61 -7.21 -26.86
C VAL A 2 -2.12 -7.53 -26.98
N LYS A 3 -1.56 -7.56 -28.20
CA LYS A 3 -0.12 -7.79 -28.42
C LYS A 3 0.78 -6.75 -27.72
N ARG A 4 0.46 -5.45 -27.85
CA ARG A 4 1.22 -4.36 -27.23
C ARG A 4 1.14 -4.39 -25.71
N LEU A 5 -0.04 -4.71 -25.17
CA LEU A 5 -0.21 -4.91 -23.73
C LEU A 5 0.62 -6.09 -23.24
N GLY A 6 0.60 -7.22 -23.96
CA GLY A 6 1.42 -8.39 -23.63
C GLY A 6 2.92 -8.10 -23.68
N GLU A 7 3.38 -7.33 -24.67
CA GLU A 7 4.77 -6.86 -24.77
C GLU A 7 5.14 -5.93 -23.60
N PHE A 8 4.26 -5.00 -23.24
CA PHE A 8 4.45 -4.13 -22.09
C PHE A 8 4.54 -4.93 -20.78
N LEU A 9 3.59 -5.82 -20.52
CA LEU A 9 3.56 -6.65 -19.31
C LEU A 9 4.82 -7.52 -19.21
N ARG A 10 5.24 -8.17 -20.29
CA ARG A 10 6.51 -8.92 -20.31
C ARG A 10 7.72 -8.06 -19.98
N SER A 11 7.66 -6.78 -20.32
CA SER A 11 8.77 -5.86 -20.09
C SER A 11 8.87 -5.31 -18.66
N VAL A 12 7.81 -5.42 -17.87
CA VAL A 12 7.79 -5.03 -16.45
C VAL A 12 7.84 -6.23 -15.50
N ILE A 13 7.70 -7.45 -16.03
CA ILE A 13 7.91 -8.70 -15.29
C ILE A 13 9.42 -8.95 -15.13
N PRO A 14 9.85 -9.51 -13.99
CA PRO A 14 11.25 -9.90 -13.80
C PRO A 14 11.76 -10.86 -14.88
N ALA A 15 13.04 -10.74 -15.22
CA ALA A 15 13.69 -11.57 -16.24
C ALA A 15 13.67 -13.06 -15.87
N ASP A 16 13.83 -13.37 -14.57
CA ASP A 16 13.58 -14.69 -14.01
C ASP A 16 12.20 -14.71 -13.33
N PRO A 17 11.19 -15.41 -13.88
CA PRO A 17 9.86 -15.51 -13.28
C PRO A 17 9.86 -16.09 -11.87
N PHE A 18 10.87 -16.86 -11.46
CA PHE A 18 10.97 -17.37 -10.08
C PHE A 18 11.21 -16.24 -9.06
N GLN A 19 11.71 -15.08 -9.47
CA GLN A 19 11.77 -13.89 -8.60
C GLN A 19 10.38 -13.44 -8.15
N LEU A 20 9.31 -13.77 -8.90
CA LEU A 20 7.94 -13.53 -8.47
C LEU A 20 7.53 -14.39 -7.28
N LEU A 21 8.12 -15.58 -7.10
CA LEU A 21 7.86 -16.40 -5.89
C LEU A 21 8.43 -15.69 -4.66
N PHE A 22 9.63 -15.11 -4.78
CA PHE A 22 10.23 -14.36 -3.68
C PHE A 22 9.41 -13.10 -3.34
N LEU A 23 9.03 -12.31 -4.34
CA LEU A 23 8.19 -11.13 -4.17
C LEU A 23 6.80 -11.49 -3.62
N GLY A 24 6.17 -12.54 -4.15
CA GLY A 24 4.90 -13.05 -3.64
C GLY A 24 5.01 -13.49 -2.18
N GLY A 25 6.10 -14.16 -1.83
CA GLY A 25 6.35 -14.55 -0.44
C GLY A 25 6.54 -13.35 0.49
N ILE A 26 7.22 -12.29 0.05
CA ILE A 26 7.34 -11.03 0.80
C ILE A 26 5.98 -10.36 0.99
N VAL A 27 5.16 -10.30 -0.07
CA VAL A 27 3.79 -9.77 0.01
C VAL A 27 2.96 -10.57 1.02
N CYS A 28 3.07 -11.91 1.03
CA CYS A 28 2.39 -12.74 2.03
C CYS A 28 2.83 -12.40 3.45
N LEU A 29 4.14 -12.21 3.71
CA LEU A 29 4.65 -11.83 5.04
C LEU A 29 4.12 -10.46 5.47
N ILE A 30 4.06 -9.49 4.55
CA ILE A 30 3.53 -8.17 4.85
C ILE A 30 2.04 -8.25 5.08
N ALA A 31 1.26 -8.85 4.18
CA ALA A 31 -0.20 -8.95 4.31
C ALA A 31 -0.63 -9.72 5.58
N ALA A 32 0.21 -10.65 6.07
CA ALA A 32 -0.09 -11.44 7.26
C ALA A 32 -0.41 -10.59 8.50
N HIS A 33 0.13 -9.37 8.65
CA HIS A 33 -0.13 -8.57 9.85
C HIS A 33 -1.60 -8.13 9.99
N GLY A 34 -2.32 -7.93 8.89
CA GLY A 34 -3.74 -7.56 8.88
C GLY A 34 -4.70 -8.74 8.76
N LEU A 35 -4.17 -9.96 8.85
CA LEU A 35 -4.98 -11.16 8.90
C LEU A 35 -5.34 -11.52 10.34
N ARG A 36 -6.36 -12.35 10.48
CA ARG A 36 -6.73 -12.89 11.78
C ARG A 36 -5.60 -13.78 12.31
N TRP A 37 -5.20 -13.52 13.55
CA TRP A 37 -4.14 -14.25 14.27
C TRP A 37 -4.65 -15.00 15.50
N GLN A 38 -5.95 -15.01 15.72
CA GLN A 38 -6.59 -15.67 16.85
C GLN A 38 -7.69 -16.60 16.35
N PRO A 39 -7.67 -17.90 16.72
CA PRO A 39 -8.74 -18.81 16.38
C PRO A 39 -10.12 -18.30 16.77
N ALA A 40 -11.13 -18.58 15.95
CA ALA A 40 -12.52 -18.29 16.26
C ALA A 40 -12.95 -19.03 17.54
N GLY A 41 -13.54 -18.31 18.50
CA GLY A 41 -14.05 -18.89 19.75
C GLY A 41 -13.12 -18.78 20.97
N LEU A 42 -11.90 -18.24 20.82
CA LEU A 42 -11.11 -17.86 21.99
C LEU A 42 -11.71 -16.60 22.64
N PRO A 43 -11.87 -16.58 23.97
CA PRO A 43 -12.45 -15.43 24.65
C PRO A 43 -11.65 -14.15 24.38
N PRO A 44 -12.32 -13.01 24.22
CA PRO A 44 -11.66 -11.71 24.09
C PRO A 44 -10.84 -11.40 25.34
N ALA A 45 -9.86 -10.49 25.19
CA ALA A 45 -8.95 -10.11 26.25
C ALA A 45 -9.69 -9.74 27.55
N GLY A 46 -9.26 -10.33 28.67
CA GLY A 46 -9.71 -9.94 30.01
C GLY A 46 -10.66 -10.90 30.76
N GLN A 47 -11.21 -11.96 30.14
CA GLN A 47 -12.21 -12.79 30.84
C GLN A 47 -11.68 -14.06 31.55
N SER A 48 -10.44 -14.52 31.28
CA SER A 48 -9.95 -15.78 31.89
C SER A 48 -8.43 -15.93 32.04
N ALA A 49 -7.65 -14.91 31.72
CA ALA A 49 -6.20 -15.01 31.65
C ALA A 49 -5.53 -14.36 32.88
N GLY A 50 -4.68 -15.10 33.59
CA GLY A 50 -3.77 -14.52 34.59
C GLY A 50 -2.82 -13.48 33.97
N TYR A 51 -2.02 -12.80 34.80
CA TYR A 51 -1.12 -11.70 34.38
C TYR A 51 -0.29 -12.03 33.14
N LEU A 52 0.27 -13.24 33.04
CA LEU A 52 1.03 -13.70 31.88
C LEU A 52 0.20 -13.77 30.60
N GLY A 53 -1.06 -14.22 30.67
CA GLY A 53 -1.92 -14.29 29.49
C GLY A 53 -2.34 -12.91 28.99
N LEU A 54 -2.48 -11.92 29.89
CA LEU A 54 -2.67 -10.52 29.52
C LEU A 54 -1.43 -9.97 28.78
N TRP A 55 -0.22 -10.24 29.27
CA TRP A 55 1.02 -9.88 28.57
C TRP A 55 1.17 -10.56 27.22
N LEU A 56 0.80 -11.83 27.09
CA LEU A 56 0.82 -12.54 25.81
C LEU A 56 -0.23 -11.99 24.83
N GLN A 57 -1.34 -11.46 25.33
CA GLN A 57 -2.33 -10.78 24.48
C GLN A 57 -1.81 -9.44 23.96
N TYR A 58 -1.24 -8.59 24.81
CA TYR A 58 -0.64 -7.33 24.39
C TYR A 58 0.64 -7.51 23.55
N GLY A 59 1.46 -8.50 23.92
CA GLY A 59 2.70 -8.86 23.23
C GLY A 59 2.49 -9.43 21.82
N ALA A 60 1.26 -9.85 21.47
CA ALA A 60 0.92 -10.30 20.12
C ALA A 60 1.28 -9.27 19.05
N VAL A 61 1.06 -7.99 19.35
CA VAL A 61 1.42 -6.86 18.48
C VAL A 61 2.94 -6.87 18.25
N PHE A 62 3.74 -7.06 19.31
CA PHE A 62 5.20 -7.18 19.22
C PHE A 62 5.65 -8.38 18.39
N PHE A 63 5.02 -9.55 18.56
CA PHE A 63 5.39 -10.77 17.85
C PHE A 63 5.18 -10.64 16.33
N ILE A 64 4.10 -9.98 15.91
CA ILE A 64 3.80 -9.71 14.49
C ILE A 64 4.85 -8.79 13.86
N TYR A 65 5.48 -7.88 14.62
CA TYR A 65 6.53 -7.01 14.07
C TYR A 65 7.75 -7.78 13.55
N PHE A 66 8.07 -8.96 14.09
CA PHE A 66 9.14 -9.78 13.50
C PHE A 66 8.81 -10.24 12.08
N ILE A 67 7.54 -10.54 11.82
CA ILE A 67 7.03 -10.96 10.50
C ILE A 67 7.00 -9.76 9.55
N ILE A 68 6.50 -8.60 10.01
CA ILE A 68 6.53 -7.35 9.24
C ILE A 68 7.97 -6.97 8.90
N PHE A 69 8.88 -7.01 9.88
CA PHE A 69 10.30 -6.75 9.67
C PHE A 69 10.89 -7.68 8.61
N ALA A 70 10.60 -8.98 8.67
CA ALA A 70 11.04 -9.93 7.67
C ALA A 70 10.54 -9.56 6.26
N GLY A 71 9.27 -9.19 6.12
CA GLY A 71 8.70 -8.71 4.85
C GLY A 71 9.44 -7.47 4.32
N MET A 72 9.63 -6.45 5.15
CA MET A 72 10.36 -5.22 4.80
C MET A 72 11.82 -5.51 4.41
N ALA A 73 12.51 -6.34 5.21
CA ALA A 73 13.86 -6.78 4.93
C ALA A 73 13.94 -7.60 3.63
N GLY A 74 12.91 -8.37 3.31
CA GLY A 74 12.80 -9.08 2.04
C GLY A 74 12.78 -8.13 0.86
N TYR A 75 11.95 -7.07 0.90
CA TYR A 75 11.96 -6.02 -0.14
C TYR A 75 13.33 -5.36 -0.26
N PHE A 76 14.01 -5.10 0.86
CA PHE A 76 15.38 -4.60 0.82
C PHE A 76 16.32 -5.59 0.12
N VAL A 77 16.31 -6.86 0.50
CA VAL A 77 17.23 -7.85 -0.07
C VAL A 77 16.95 -8.10 -1.57
N CYS A 78 15.70 -7.94 -2.05
CA CYS A 78 15.36 -7.99 -3.48
C CYS A 78 16.21 -7.06 -4.34
N PHE A 79 16.48 -5.85 -3.85
CA PHE A 79 17.15 -4.80 -4.60
C PHE A 79 18.59 -4.56 -4.12
N TRP A 80 18.93 -4.94 -2.88
CA TRP A 80 20.29 -4.91 -2.32
C TRP A 80 20.70 -6.24 -1.67
N PRO A 81 20.92 -7.28 -2.48
CA PRO A 81 21.37 -8.58 -1.98
C PRO A 81 22.73 -8.53 -1.27
N GLY A 82 23.56 -7.54 -1.59
CA GLY A 82 24.95 -7.47 -1.11
C GLY A 82 25.80 -8.64 -1.60
N ARG A 83 26.92 -8.90 -0.92
CA ARG A 83 27.89 -9.95 -1.32
C ARG A 83 27.38 -11.38 -1.07
N HIS A 84 26.44 -11.55 -0.15
CA HIS A 84 25.94 -12.87 0.27
C HIS A 84 24.40 -12.87 0.34
N PRO A 85 23.70 -12.84 -0.81
CA PRO A 85 22.23 -12.76 -0.88
C PRO A 85 21.54 -13.83 -0.03
N VAL A 86 21.93 -15.10 -0.21
CA VAL A 86 21.36 -16.24 0.50
C VAL A 86 21.44 -16.04 2.01
N ARG A 87 22.62 -15.65 2.52
CA ARG A 87 22.83 -15.42 3.95
C ARG A 87 21.94 -14.29 4.45
N ARG A 88 21.77 -13.20 3.69
CA ARG A 88 20.88 -12.10 4.07
C ARG A 88 19.42 -12.51 4.10
N VAL A 89 18.96 -13.27 3.10
CA VAL A 89 17.57 -13.78 3.10
C VAL A 89 17.32 -14.64 4.33
N ILE A 90 18.22 -15.58 4.63
CA ILE A 90 18.07 -16.46 5.79
C ILE A 90 18.03 -15.65 7.10
N TRP A 91 18.99 -14.75 7.31
CA TRP A 91 19.15 -14.04 8.58
C TRP A 91 18.17 -12.88 8.79
N LEU A 92 17.81 -12.15 7.74
CA LEU A 92 16.97 -10.96 7.85
C LEU A 92 15.50 -11.24 7.54
N VAL A 93 15.21 -12.31 6.79
CA VAL A 93 13.84 -12.64 6.37
C VAL A 93 13.37 -13.92 7.06
N CYS A 94 14.00 -15.06 6.79
CA CYS A 94 13.49 -16.35 7.28
C CYS A 94 13.52 -16.47 8.81
N ILE A 95 14.66 -16.14 9.45
CA ILE A 95 14.81 -16.28 10.91
C ILE A 95 13.83 -15.36 11.67
N PRO A 96 13.72 -14.04 11.39
CA PRO A 96 12.75 -13.20 12.07
C PRO A 96 11.31 -13.65 11.83
N ALA A 97 10.94 -14.01 10.60
CA ALA A 97 9.59 -14.52 10.30
C ALA A 97 9.27 -15.81 11.07
N LEU A 98 10.21 -16.77 11.12
CA LEU A 98 10.06 -18.01 11.90
C LEU A 98 9.96 -17.73 13.41
N LEU A 99 10.75 -16.78 13.92
CA LEU A 99 10.68 -16.36 15.33
C LEU A 99 9.30 -15.76 15.65
N GLY A 100 8.82 -14.81 14.84
CA GLY A 100 7.49 -14.22 15.00
C GLY A 100 6.37 -15.26 14.91
N LEU A 101 6.44 -16.16 13.93
CA LEU A 101 5.49 -17.26 13.75
C LEU A 101 5.48 -18.21 14.96
N GLY A 102 6.67 -18.57 15.47
CA GLY A 102 6.83 -19.43 16.64
C GLY A 102 6.28 -18.79 17.92
N LEU A 103 6.53 -17.49 18.14
CA LEU A 103 5.98 -16.73 19.26
C LEU A 103 4.45 -16.63 19.18
N MET A 104 3.91 -16.42 17.98
CA MET A 104 2.46 -16.40 17.76
C MET A 104 1.81 -17.77 17.99
N LEU A 105 2.46 -18.85 17.54
CA LEU A 105 2.00 -20.21 17.80
C LEU A 105 2.02 -20.52 19.31
N ALA A 106 3.12 -20.21 19.99
CA ALA A 106 3.25 -20.40 21.44
C ALA A 106 2.16 -19.64 22.21
N ARG A 107 1.85 -18.41 21.79
CA ARG A 107 0.72 -17.62 22.32
C ARG A 107 -0.62 -18.34 22.14
N VAL A 108 -0.93 -18.80 20.93
CA VAL A 108 -2.20 -19.50 20.64
C VAL A 108 -2.32 -20.78 21.46
N LEU A 109 -1.24 -21.56 21.55
CA LEU A 109 -1.17 -22.77 22.38
C LEU A 109 -1.36 -22.48 23.86
N TYR A 110 -0.79 -21.40 24.37
CA TYR A 110 -0.94 -21.00 25.77
C TYR A 110 -2.36 -20.53 26.08
N LEU A 111 -2.93 -19.66 25.24
CA LEU A 111 -4.25 -19.06 25.47
C LEU A 111 -5.40 -20.01 25.17
N GLY A 112 -5.21 -20.99 24.28
CA GLY A 112 -6.22 -21.99 23.94
C GLY A 112 -6.18 -23.26 24.76
N ALA A 113 -5.15 -23.45 25.59
CA ALA A 113 -5.16 -24.51 26.57
C ALA A 113 -6.31 -24.26 27.57
N ALA A 114 -7.19 -25.25 27.73
CA ALA A 114 -8.21 -25.21 28.76
C ALA A 114 -7.55 -24.98 30.14
N PRO A 115 -8.20 -24.23 31.05
CA PRO A 115 -7.68 -24.06 32.40
C PRO A 115 -7.50 -25.44 33.03
N SER A 116 -6.26 -25.76 33.40
CA SER A 116 -5.93 -27.04 34.02
C SER A 116 -6.65 -27.14 35.35
N SER A 117 -7.36 -28.24 35.58
CA SER A 117 -7.94 -28.53 36.88
C SER A 117 -6.81 -28.79 37.89
N VAL A 118 -6.99 -28.38 39.15
CA VAL A 118 -6.01 -28.61 40.23
C VAL A 118 -5.75 -30.12 40.45
N LEU A 119 -6.66 -30.98 39.96
CA LEU A 119 -6.57 -32.43 40.08
C LEU A 119 -5.93 -33.13 38.87
N GLU A 120 -5.58 -32.40 37.81
CA GLU A 120 -4.95 -33.00 36.63
C GLU A 120 -3.44 -33.20 36.84
N SER A 121 -2.93 -34.38 36.50
CA SER A 121 -1.49 -34.65 36.51
C SER A 121 -0.79 -33.90 35.37
N ALA A 122 0.45 -33.45 35.58
CA ALA A 122 1.21 -32.70 34.58
C ALA A 122 1.36 -33.42 33.23
N SER A 123 1.41 -34.76 33.24
CA SER A 123 1.46 -35.58 32.02
C SER A 123 0.12 -35.59 31.26
N SER A 124 -1.02 -35.55 31.96
CA SER A 124 -2.35 -35.48 31.34
C SER A 124 -2.60 -34.10 30.70
N VAL A 125 -2.18 -33.02 31.35
CA VAL A 125 -2.27 -31.65 30.84
C VAL A 125 -1.42 -31.49 29.58
N PHE A 126 -0.19 -32.02 29.58
CA PHE A 126 0.67 -31.97 28.40
C PHE A 126 0.09 -32.77 27.23
N GLY A 127 -0.43 -33.98 27.48
CA GLY A 127 -1.07 -34.80 26.46
C GLY A 127 -2.32 -34.15 25.86
N HIS A 128 -3.17 -33.53 26.69
CA HIS A 128 -4.35 -32.81 26.21
C HIS A 128 -3.98 -31.58 25.38
N ARG A 129 -2.96 -30.82 25.78
CA ARG A 129 -2.44 -29.68 25.02
C ARG A 129 -1.88 -30.09 23.67
N LEU A 130 -1.16 -31.21 23.60
CA LEU A 130 -0.61 -31.70 22.34
C LEU A 130 -1.71 -32.15 21.37
N ARG A 131 -2.73 -32.87 21.86
CA ARG A 131 -3.89 -33.28 21.02
C ARG A 131 -4.72 -32.09 20.58
N TRP A 132 -4.91 -31.10 21.46
CA TRP A 132 -5.57 -29.85 21.08
C TRP A 132 -4.77 -29.08 20.04
N ALA A 133 -3.44 -29.00 20.19
CA ALA A 133 -2.55 -28.41 19.21
C ALA A 133 -2.69 -29.10 17.86
N GLU A 134 -2.66 -30.44 17.83
CA GLU A 134 -2.82 -31.24 16.61
C GLU A 134 -4.16 -30.98 15.92
N ALA A 135 -5.26 -30.96 16.68
CA ALA A 135 -6.59 -30.65 16.16
C ALA A 135 -6.74 -29.17 15.70
N THR A 136 -5.93 -28.27 16.26
CA THR A 136 -5.95 -26.83 15.98
C THR A 136 -4.96 -26.42 14.89
N LEU A 137 -3.92 -27.23 14.62
CA LEU A 137 -2.93 -26.98 13.56
C LEU A 137 -3.61 -26.85 12.18
N TRP A 138 -4.66 -27.63 11.94
CA TRP A 138 -5.47 -27.55 10.71
C TRP A 138 -6.48 -26.39 10.70
N LYS A 139 -6.69 -25.74 11.84
CA LYS A 139 -7.58 -24.59 12.03
C LYS A 139 -6.80 -23.33 12.39
N LEU A 140 -5.51 -23.30 12.04
CA LEU A 140 -4.67 -22.14 12.35
C LEU A 140 -5.22 -20.90 11.64
N PRO A 141 -5.14 -19.74 12.29
CA PRO A 141 -5.63 -18.50 11.73
C PRO A 141 -4.95 -18.15 10.40
N GLU A 142 -5.65 -17.38 9.59
CA GLU A 142 -5.26 -16.89 8.28
C GLU A 142 -3.86 -16.28 8.26
N GLY A 143 -3.52 -15.46 9.27
CA GLY A 143 -2.21 -14.84 9.38
C GLY A 143 -1.07 -15.86 9.50
N PHE A 144 -1.30 -16.97 10.19
CA PHE A 144 -0.35 -18.07 10.28
C PHE A 144 -0.16 -18.74 8.92
N GLN A 145 -1.26 -19.02 8.22
CA GLN A 145 -1.25 -19.68 6.91
C GLN A 145 -0.51 -18.83 5.87
N PHE A 146 -0.79 -17.54 5.80
CA PHE A 146 -0.11 -16.60 4.91
C PHE A 146 1.38 -16.47 5.24
N THR A 147 1.75 -16.41 6.51
CA THR A 147 3.16 -16.36 6.91
C THR A 147 3.90 -17.63 6.49
N LEU A 148 3.28 -18.80 6.69
CA LEU A 148 3.84 -20.09 6.26
C LEU A 148 3.97 -20.16 4.74
N LEU A 149 2.92 -19.79 4.00
CA LEU A 149 2.96 -19.72 2.53
C LEU A 149 4.11 -18.80 2.07
N GLY A 150 4.24 -17.62 2.68
CA GLY A 150 5.31 -16.68 2.38
C GLY A 150 6.69 -17.27 2.58
N LEU A 151 6.92 -17.93 3.73
CA LEU A 151 8.16 -18.64 4.04
C LEU A 151 8.47 -19.77 3.05
N VAL A 152 7.46 -20.54 2.63
CA VAL A 152 7.62 -21.62 1.65
C VAL A 152 8.04 -21.06 0.28
N LEU A 153 7.36 -20.02 -0.21
CA LEU A 153 7.71 -19.37 -1.47
C LEU A 153 9.14 -18.79 -1.45
N ILE A 154 9.51 -18.13 -0.34
CA ILE A 154 10.85 -17.60 -0.12
C ILE A 154 11.88 -18.72 -0.05
N ALA A 155 11.58 -19.84 0.61
CA ALA A 155 12.48 -20.99 0.72
C ALA A 155 12.72 -21.66 -0.64
N ILE A 156 11.68 -21.82 -1.47
CA ILE A 156 11.80 -22.35 -2.84
C ILE A 156 12.76 -21.48 -3.66
N PHE A 157 12.56 -20.16 -3.65
CA PHE A 157 13.45 -19.24 -4.36
C PHE A 157 14.89 -19.27 -3.79
N THR A 158 15.03 -19.25 -2.46
CA THR A 158 16.34 -19.28 -1.79
C THR A 158 17.11 -20.55 -2.09
N SER A 159 16.43 -21.70 -2.15
CA SER A 159 17.00 -22.98 -2.57
C SER A 159 17.59 -22.88 -3.98
N ARG A 160 16.84 -22.29 -4.93
CA ARG A 160 17.34 -22.05 -6.29
C ARG A 160 18.55 -21.11 -6.33
N MET A 161 18.61 -20.10 -5.46
CA MET A 161 19.80 -19.25 -5.34
C MET A 161 21.01 -20.02 -4.81
N ILE A 162 20.82 -20.94 -3.84
CA ILE A 162 21.89 -21.80 -3.32
C ILE A 162 22.48 -22.67 -4.43
N PHE A 163 21.63 -23.19 -5.32
CA PHE A 163 22.07 -23.98 -6.49
C PHE A 163 22.57 -23.12 -7.67
N GLY A 164 22.63 -21.79 -7.52
CA GLY A 164 23.10 -20.89 -8.58
C GLY A 164 22.15 -20.77 -9.78
N ILE A 165 20.91 -21.21 -9.66
CA ILE A 165 19.91 -21.21 -10.75
C ILE A 165 19.18 -19.87 -10.82
N ALA A 166 18.99 -19.22 -9.67
CA ALA A 166 18.37 -17.92 -9.55
C ALA A 166 19.33 -16.92 -8.90
N SER A 167 19.14 -15.63 -9.16
CA SER A 167 19.97 -14.58 -8.58
C SER A 167 19.14 -13.37 -8.15
N LEU A 168 19.75 -12.58 -7.27
CA LEU A 168 19.32 -11.23 -6.93
C LEU A 168 20.45 -10.27 -7.33
N PRO A 169 20.17 -9.00 -7.65
CA PRO A 169 18.89 -8.31 -7.48
C PRO A 169 17.83 -8.69 -8.53
N VAL A 170 16.57 -8.31 -8.29
CA VAL A 170 15.51 -8.42 -9.29
C VAL A 170 15.89 -7.61 -10.52
N THR A 171 15.93 -8.25 -11.68
CA THR A 171 16.29 -7.63 -12.97
C THR A 171 15.10 -7.66 -13.91
N LEU A 172 14.91 -6.60 -14.67
CA LEU A 172 13.85 -6.51 -15.67
C LEU A 172 14.39 -6.89 -17.05
N GLN A 173 13.52 -7.42 -17.90
CA GLN A 173 13.88 -7.67 -19.31
C GLN A 173 14.14 -6.34 -20.03
N ASN A 174 15.25 -6.24 -20.75
CA ASN A 174 15.60 -5.08 -21.57
C ASN A 174 15.66 -3.76 -20.78
N ALA A 175 16.13 -3.79 -19.53
CA ALA A 175 16.52 -2.56 -18.84
C ALA A 175 17.78 -2.01 -19.51
N GLY A 176 17.62 -1.04 -20.42
CA GLY A 176 18.75 -0.30 -20.97
C GLY A 176 19.57 0.25 -19.82
N ILE A 177 20.86 -0.11 -19.76
CA ILE A 177 21.78 0.38 -18.75
C ILE A 177 22.12 1.81 -19.15
N LEU A 178 21.23 2.76 -18.85
CA LEU A 178 21.65 4.14 -18.71
C LEU A 178 22.52 4.19 -17.46
N GLU A 179 23.80 4.49 -17.66
CA GLU A 179 24.79 4.80 -16.62
C GLU A 179 24.40 6.10 -15.89
N GLU A 180 23.23 6.13 -15.25
CA GLU A 180 23.02 7.07 -14.15
C GLU A 180 24.06 6.76 -13.07
N SER A 181 24.65 7.82 -12.50
CA SER A 181 25.66 7.69 -11.44
C SER A 181 25.16 6.70 -10.38
N SER A 182 25.96 5.65 -10.14
CA SER A 182 25.57 4.53 -9.28
C SER A 182 25.14 4.96 -7.86
N THR A 183 25.53 6.17 -7.44
CA THR A 183 25.21 6.80 -6.16
C THR A 183 23.79 7.37 -6.11
N ALA A 184 23.35 8.14 -7.11
CA ALA A 184 22.04 8.78 -7.13
C ALA A 184 20.91 7.73 -7.16
N TRP A 185 21.08 6.72 -8.02
CA TRP A 185 20.16 5.58 -8.08
C TRP A 185 20.13 4.84 -6.74
N ARG A 186 21.28 4.52 -6.14
CA ARG A 186 21.34 3.82 -4.85
C ARG A 186 20.61 4.59 -3.74
N ARG A 187 20.68 5.93 -3.71
CA ARG A 187 19.94 6.74 -2.74
C ARG A 187 18.45 6.76 -2.99
N LEU A 188 18.01 6.90 -4.24
CA LEU A 188 16.58 6.81 -4.60
C LEU A 188 15.99 5.48 -4.13
N GLN A 189 16.78 4.45 -4.31
CA GLN A 189 16.44 3.08 -3.99
C GLN A 189 16.34 3.00 -2.43
N ILE A 190 17.26 3.60 -1.64
CA ILE A 190 17.08 3.75 -0.17
C ILE A 190 15.79 4.50 0.19
N VAL A 191 15.45 5.58 -0.54
CA VAL A 191 14.19 6.32 -0.35
C VAL A 191 12.97 5.41 -0.53
N ILE A 192 12.95 4.59 -1.58
CA ILE A 192 11.88 3.60 -1.83
C ILE A 192 11.79 2.60 -0.68
N PHE A 193 12.93 2.09 -0.19
CA PHE A 193 12.94 1.19 0.95
C PHE A 193 12.37 1.86 2.21
N VAL A 194 12.80 3.09 2.52
CA VAL A 194 12.31 3.87 3.66
C VAL A 194 10.80 4.08 3.57
N LEU A 195 10.30 4.44 2.38
CA LEU A 195 8.88 4.65 2.11
C LEU A 195 8.05 3.39 2.33
N ILE A 196 8.49 2.24 1.82
CA ILE A 196 7.71 0.98 1.90
C ILE A 196 7.84 0.30 3.27
N GLY A 197 8.90 0.57 4.03
CA GLY A 197 9.23 -0.18 5.24
C GLY A 197 9.41 0.66 6.51
N PRO A 198 10.64 1.11 6.82
CA PRO A 198 10.97 1.77 8.09
C PRO A 198 10.05 2.92 8.51
N LEU A 199 9.53 3.70 7.56
CA LEU A 199 8.62 4.79 7.88
C LEU A 199 7.36 4.29 8.59
N PHE A 200 6.80 3.15 8.17
CA PHE A 200 5.67 2.53 8.84
C PHE A 200 6.02 2.00 10.21
N LEU A 201 7.22 1.44 10.39
CA LEU A 201 7.66 1.01 11.71
C LEU A 201 7.70 2.20 12.68
N VAL A 202 8.16 3.36 12.22
CA VAL A 202 8.15 4.60 13.01
C VAL A 202 6.72 5.06 13.29
N SER A 203 5.84 5.13 12.28
CA SER A 203 4.43 5.51 12.47
C SER A 203 3.70 4.57 13.43
N ALA A 204 3.97 3.27 13.36
CA ALA A 204 3.36 2.26 14.22
C ALA A 204 3.90 2.33 15.66
N LEU A 205 5.20 2.61 15.84
CA LEU A 205 5.78 2.90 17.16
C LEU A 205 5.20 4.18 17.77
N LEU A 206 5.04 5.24 16.96
CA LEU A 206 4.40 6.48 17.39
C LEU A 206 2.94 6.26 17.77
N SER A 207 2.20 5.48 16.98
CA SER A 207 0.82 5.08 17.28
C SER A 207 0.75 4.25 18.56
N PHE A 208 1.67 3.31 18.78
CA PHE A 208 1.75 2.57 20.03
C PHE A 208 2.02 3.51 21.22
N ALA A 209 2.92 4.48 21.07
CA ALA A 209 3.21 5.43 22.13
C ALA A 209 2.04 6.37 22.44
N SER A 210 1.32 6.86 21.41
CA SER A 210 0.24 7.83 21.55
C SER A 210 -1.10 7.20 21.90
N ILE A 211 -1.39 5.99 21.40
CA ILE A 211 -2.67 5.28 21.56
C ILE A 211 -2.51 4.06 22.46
N GLY A 212 -1.52 3.22 22.17
CA GLY A 212 -1.30 1.94 22.86
C GLY A 212 -0.99 2.11 24.35
N ILE A 213 -0.02 2.96 24.69
CA ILE A 213 0.35 3.21 26.10
C ILE A 213 -0.85 3.79 26.88
N PRO A 214 -1.57 4.83 26.41
CA PRO A 214 -2.76 5.30 27.10
C PRO A 214 -3.87 4.23 27.23
N LEU A 215 -4.09 3.38 26.23
CA LEU A 215 -5.03 2.27 26.34
C LEU A 215 -4.64 1.27 27.42
N MET A 216 -3.34 0.93 27.50
CA MET A 216 -2.80 0.04 28.54
C MET A 216 -2.92 0.63 29.95
N LEU A 217 -2.77 1.96 30.07
CA LEU A 217 -2.82 2.67 31.36
C LEU A 217 -4.25 2.99 31.81
N TYR A 218 -5.15 3.36 30.90
CA TYR A 218 -6.45 3.98 31.24
C TYR A 218 -7.68 3.11 30.91
N ALA A 219 -7.50 1.89 30.38
CA ALA A 219 -8.56 0.91 30.05
C ALA A 219 -9.69 1.39 29.11
N ARG A 220 -9.71 2.67 28.72
CA ARG A 220 -10.61 3.28 27.74
C ARG A 220 -9.78 4.01 26.69
N PRO A 221 -10.13 3.91 25.39
CA PRO A 221 -9.47 4.70 24.37
C PRO A 221 -9.63 6.18 24.69
N PRO A 222 -8.56 6.97 24.61
CA PRO A 222 -8.67 8.42 24.68
C PRO A 222 -9.74 8.94 23.73
N VAL A 223 -10.63 9.81 24.23
CA VAL A 223 -11.76 10.39 23.46
C VAL A 223 -11.28 11.03 22.15
N TYR A 224 -10.05 11.56 22.12
CA TYR A 224 -9.50 12.21 20.94
C TYR A 224 -9.31 11.27 19.73
N ILE A 225 -9.07 9.97 19.95
CA ILE A 225 -8.87 8.98 18.86
C ILE A 225 -10.17 8.77 18.08
N GLN A 226 -11.31 8.93 18.75
CA GLN A 226 -12.62 8.84 18.13
C GLN A 226 -13.06 10.15 17.47
N SER A 227 -12.25 11.21 17.55
CA SER A 227 -12.59 12.49 16.93
C SER A 227 -12.39 12.43 15.42
N ILE A 228 -13.31 13.06 14.68
CA ILE A 228 -13.18 13.23 13.23
C ILE A 228 -11.87 13.94 12.85
N TRP A 229 -11.41 14.85 13.70
CA TRP A 229 -10.15 15.56 13.55
C TRP A 229 -8.93 14.64 13.57
N PHE A 230 -8.89 13.65 14.46
CA PHE A 230 -7.82 12.67 14.49
C PHE A 230 -7.79 11.87 13.17
N SER A 231 -8.94 11.35 12.74
CA SER A 231 -9.03 10.58 11.48
C SER A 231 -8.69 11.40 10.23
N THR A 232 -8.93 12.71 10.25
CA THR A 232 -8.65 13.61 9.12
C THR A 232 -7.21 14.12 9.12
N LEU A 233 -6.64 14.44 10.28
CA LEU A 233 -5.29 15.02 10.40
C LEU A 233 -4.19 13.96 10.41
N ALA A 234 -4.46 12.74 10.92
CA ALA A 234 -3.44 11.70 10.98
C ALA A 234 -2.84 11.37 9.60
N PRO A 235 -3.63 11.13 8.53
CA PRO A 235 -3.06 10.88 7.19
C PRO A 235 -2.24 12.06 6.64
N VAL A 236 -2.67 13.29 6.94
CA VAL A 236 -1.93 14.51 6.54
C VAL A 236 -0.58 14.58 7.25
N MET A 237 -0.55 14.26 8.55
CA MET A 237 0.69 14.26 9.34
C MET A 237 1.63 13.13 8.94
N GLU A 238 1.11 11.94 8.68
CA GLU A 238 1.89 10.81 8.17
C GLU A 238 2.56 11.17 6.83
N SER A 239 1.79 11.75 5.90
CA SER A 239 2.30 12.18 4.60
C SER A 239 3.34 13.31 4.72
N ALA A 240 3.13 14.26 5.65
CA ALA A 240 4.08 15.33 5.92
C ALA A 240 5.41 14.81 6.50
N VAL A 241 5.34 13.86 7.44
CA VAL A 241 6.52 13.19 8.01
C VAL A 241 7.23 12.39 6.93
N ALA A 242 6.50 11.63 6.10
CA ALA A 242 7.04 10.90 4.96
C ALA A 242 7.82 11.83 4.04
N CYS A 243 7.20 12.93 3.61
CA CYS A 243 7.81 13.92 2.74
C CYS A 243 9.06 14.55 3.37
N THR A 244 9.01 14.90 4.66
CA THR A 244 10.15 15.48 5.38
C THR A 244 11.33 14.52 5.43
N VAL A 245 11.09 13.25 5.78
CA VAL A 245 12.13 12.20 5.81
C VAL A 245 12.72 11.99 4.43
N VAL A 246 11.90 11.92 3.38
CA VAL A 246 12.36 11.76 2.00
C VAL A 246 13.22 12.96 1.57
N LEU A 247 12.75 14.19 1.78
CA LEU A 247 13.50 15.42 1.46
C LEU A 247 14.84 15.49 2.21
N TRP A 248 14.89 14.99 3.44
CA TRP A 248 16.13 14.92 4.22
C TRP A 248 17.13 13.89 3.66
N LEU A 249 16.66 12.73 3.23
CA LEU A 249 17.49 11.67 2.63
C LEU A 249 18.01 12.01 1.23
N MET A 250 17.37 12.95 0.53
CA MET A 250 17.70 13.34 -0.84
C MET A 250 18.96 14.21 -0.95
N GLU A 251 19.72 13.99 -2.04
CA GLU A 251 20.78 14.92 -2.46
C GLU A 251 20.21 16.25 -2.97
N GLN A 252 21.08 17.26 -3.05
CA GLN A 252 20.72 18.61 -3.51
C GLN A 252 20.08 18.62 -4.90
N GLU A 253 20.58 17.78 -5.83
CA GLU A 253 20.00 17.62 -7.18
C GLU A 253 18.54 17.13 -7.13
N ASN A 254 18.28 16.07 -6.37
CA ASN A 254 16.92 15.53 -6.18
C ASN A 254 15.99 16.54 -5.50
N ARG A 255 16.49 17.28 -4.49
CA ARG A 255 15.70 18.33 -3.83
C ARG A 255 15.34 19.43 -4.82
N ARG A 256 16.30 19.86 -5.65
CA ARG A 256 16.05 20.83 -6.71
C ARG A 256 15.02 20.33 -7.72
N MET A 257 15.13 19.06 -8.15
CA MET A 257 14.17 18.42 -9.05
C MET A 257 12.73 18.44 -8.49
N VAL A 258 12.57 18.23 -7.17
CA VAL A 258 11.29 18.35 -6.47
C VAL A 258 10.81 19.80 -6.44
N TRP A 259 11.65 20.75 -6.02
CA TRP A 259 11.27 22.17 -5.98
C TRP A 259 10.86 22.69 -7.36
N GLU A 260 11.56 22.26 -8.40
CA GLU A 260 11.24 22.58 -9.78
C GLU A 260 9.93 21.94 -10.26
N SER A 261 9.41 20.92 -9.58
CA SER A 261 8.09 20.37 -9.85
C SER A 261 6.95 21.12 -9.16
N ILE A 262 7.26 21.98 -8.18
CA ILE A 262 6.27 22.79 -7.46
C ILE A 262 6.17 24.15 -8.17
N ARG A 263 5.40 24.19 -9.26
CA ARG A 263 5.21 25.39 -10.08
C ARG A 263 3.73 25.65 -10.31
N ARG A 264 3.37 26.92 -10.53
CA ARG A 264 2.00 27.27 -10.93
C ARG A 264 1.65 26.57 -12.25
N PRO A 265 0.60 25.74 -12.30
CA PRO A 265 0.19 25.10 -13.55
C PRO A 265 -0.47 26.11 -14.50
N ASP A 266 -0.50 25.78 -15.79
CA ASP A 266 -1.31 26.52 -16.75
C ASP A 266 -2.81 26.33 -16.46
N GLY A 267 -3.64 27.25 -16.98
CA GLY A 267 -5.08 27.25 -16.71
C GLY A 267 -5.80 25.99 -17.21
N ILE A 268 -5.32 25.38 -18.29
CA ILE A 268 -5.93 24.16 -18.85
C ILE A 268 -5.65 22.98 -17.92
N SER A 269 -4.40 22.79 -17.49
CA SER A 269 -4.07 21.72 -16.53
C SER A 269 -4.76 21.90 -15.18
N ALA A 270 -4.91 23.13 -14.70
CA ALA A 270 -5.70 23.41 -13.50
C ALA A 270 -7.17 23.01 -13.68
N LEU A 271 -7.78 23.38 -14.82
CA LEU A 271 -9.16 22.99 -15.14
C LEU A 271 -9.30 21.46 -15.23
N LEU A 272 -8.38 20.77 -15.90
CA LEU A 272 -8.40 19.31 -16.03
C LEU A 272 -8.26 18.60 -14.68
N SER A 273 -7.44 19.12 -13.75
CA SER A 273 -7.32 18.55 -12.40
C SER A 273 -8.62 18.59 -11.59
N LEU A 274 -9.51 19.53 -11.90
CA LEU A 274 -10.86 19.59 -11.32
C LEU A 274 -11.84 18.75 -12.13
N ALA A 275 -11.80 18.87 -13.46
CA ALA A 275 -12.75 18.25 -14.37
C ALA A 275 -12.71 16.72 -14.34
N PHE A 276 -11.54 16.11 -14.17
CA PHE A 276 -11.42 14.64 -14.11
C PHE A 276 -12.16 14.04 -12.90
N PRO A 277 -11.80 14.38 -11.64
CA PRO A 277 -12.51 13.83 -10.48
C PRO A 277 -13.99 14.23 -10.45
N VAL A 278 -14.31 15.51 -10.68
CA VAL A 278 -15.70 15.99 -10.68
C VAL A 278 -16.52 15.32 -11.79
N GLY A 279 -15.98 15.22 -12.99
CA GLY A 279 -16.62 14.54 -14.12
C GLY A 279 -16.89 13.07 -13.83
N THR A 280 -15.93 12.35 -13.23
CA THR A 280 -16.17 10.94 -12.84
C THR A 280 -17.29 10.80 -11.82
N ALA A 281 -17.37 11.69 -10.83
CA ALA A 281 -18.43 11.66 -9.84
C ALA A 281 -19.80 12.03 -10.44
N VAL A 282 -19.85 13.05 -11.30
CA VAL A 282 -21.08 13.45 -12.01
C VAL A 282 -21.60 12.31 -12.89
N LEU A 283 -20.72 11.59 -13.59
CA LEU A 283 -21.11 10.43 -14.40
C LEU A 283 -21.70 9.31 -13.54
N ILE A 284 -21.14 9.04 -12.37
CA ILE A 284 -21.66 8.04 -11.42
C ILE A 284 -23.05 8.46 -10.92
N SER A 285 -23.19 9.68 -10.42
CA SER A 285 -24.46 10.20 -9.91
C SER A 285 -25.55 10.23 -10.97
N THR A 286 -25.22 10.71 -12.18
CA THR A 286 -26.17 10.77 -13.30
C THR A 286 -26.57 9.38 -13.77
N GLY A 287 -25.61 8.44 -13.87
CA GLY A 287 -25.88 7.06 -14.26
C GLY A 287 -26.82 6.37 -13.27
N HIS A 288 -26.57 6.53 -11.96
CA HIS A 288 -27.44 5.97 -10.93
C HIS A 288 -28.84 6.58 -10.95
N PHE A 289 -28.95 7.90 -11.11
CA PHE A 289 -30.24 8.58 -11.28
C PHE A 289 -31.03 8.01 -12.46
N VAL A 290 -30.39 7.79 -13.62
CA VAL A 290 -31.05 7.23 -14.81
C VAL A 290 -31.57 5.81 -14.53
N VAL A 291 -30.79 4.97 -13.84
CA VAL A 291 -31.20 3.61 -13.46
C VAL A 291 -32.39 3.65 -12.50
N ASP A 292 -32.32 4.45 -11.44
CA ASP A 292 -33.41 4.58 -10.47
C ASP A 292 -34.67 5.14 -11.12
N ARG A 293 -34.53 6.09 -12.05
CA ARG A 293 -35.64 6.64 -12.83
C ARG A 293 -36.30 5.56 -13.69
N GLN A 294 -35.52 4.71 -14.35
CA GLN A 294 -36.04 3.59 -15.12
C GLN A 294 -36.77 2.57 -14.24
N LEU A 295 -36.20 2.21 -13.09
CA LEU A 295 -36.82 1.29 -12.13
C LEU A 295 -38.11 1.88 -11.53
N TRP A 296 -38.11 3.18 -11.23
CA TRP A 296 -39.30 3.89 -10.77
C TRP A 296 -40.41 3.87 -11.83
N VAL A 297 -40.10 4.15 -13.10
CA VAL A 297 -41.10 4.07 -14.19
C VAL A 297 -41.64 2.64 -14.31
N ALA A 298 -40.78 1.63 -14.26
CA ALA A 298 -41.16 0.24 -14.47
C ALA A 298 -41.97 -0.37 -13.30
N HIS A 299 -41.67 0.01 -12.06
CA HIS A 299 -42.17 -0.69 -10.87
C HIS A 299 -42.73 0.22 -9.77
N GLY A 300 -42.36 1.50 -9.78
CA GLY A 300 -42.61 2.44 -8.69
C GLY A 300 -43.71 3.47 -8.94
N LEU A 301 -44.25 3.55 -10.16
CA LEU A 301 -45.22 4.57 -10.54
C LEU A 301 -46.49 4.48 -9.66
N GLY A 302 -46.75 5.56 -8.91
CA GLY A 302 -47.85 5.66 -7.94
C GLY A 302 -47.64 4.92 -6.61
N LYS A 303 -46.50 4.23 -6.41
CA LYS A 303 -46.17 3.48 -5.18
C LYS A 303 -45.08 4.14 -4.35
N ILE A 304 -44.09 4.73 -5.00
CA ILE A 304 -42.96 5.41 -4.35
C ILE A 304 -42.73 6.79 -4.97
N PRO A 305 -42.17 7.74 -4.20
CA PRO A 305 -41.82 9.07 -4.70
C PRO A 305 -40.92 9.00 -5.93
N GLU A 306 -41.06 9.99 -6.82
CA GLU A 306 -40.18 10.17 -7.96
C GLU A 306 -38.74 10.45 -7.51
N PRO A 307 -37.73 9.76 -8.07
CA PRO A 307 -36.34 10.11 -7.84
C PRO A 307 -36.05 11.54 -8.30
N GLU A 308 -35.53 12.38 -7.41
CA GLU A 308 -35.13 13.75 -7.73
C GLU A 308 -33.65 13.82 -8.07
N ILE A 309 -33.30 14.42 -9.21
CA ILE A 309 -31.91 14.49 -9.68
C ILE A 309 -30.98 15.16 -8.65
N GLY A 310 -31.47 16.19 -7.94
CA GLY A 310 -30.69 16.92 -6.94
C GLY A 310 -30.21 16.04 -5.79
N ALA A 311 -30.96 14.99 -5.42
CA ALA A 311 -30.61 14.09 -4.32
C ALA A 311 -29.38 13.19 -4.62
N TYR A 312 -28.88 13.19 -5.86
CA TYR A 312 -27.69 12.43 -6.27
C TYR A 312 -26.41 13.27 -6.25
N PHE A 313 -26.51 14.58 -5.96
CA PHE A 313 -25.39 15.52 -5.96
C PHE A 313 -25.28 16.21 -4.60
N ASP A 314 -24.33 15.74 -3.79
CA ASP A 314 -24.01 16.35 -2.50
C ASP A 314 -22.77 17.24 -2.61
N ILE A 315 -22.63 18.19 -1.68
CA ILE A 315 -21.38 18.94 -1.54
C ILE A 315 -20.61 18.31 -0.37
N PRO A 316 -19.36 17.84 -0.59
CA PRO A 316 -18.58 17.28 0.50
C PRO A 316 -18.27 18.35 1.55
N ASP A 317 -18.18 17.93 2.81
CA ASP A 317 -17.87 18.83 3.92
C ASP A 317 -16.52 19.53 3.74
N LEU A 318 -16.43 20.79 4.19
CA LEU A 318 -15.23 21.62 4.03
C LEU A 318 -13.96 21.04 4.68
N HIS A 319 -14.10 20.22 5.72
CA HIS A 319 -12.94 19.62 6.39
C HIS A 319 -12.18 18.63 5.49
N PHE A 320 -12.82 18.06 4.46
CA PHE A 320 -12.17 17.22 3.45
C PHE A 320 -11.17 17.99 2.58
N LEU A 321 -11.21 19.33 2.57
CA LEU A 321 -10.18 20.15 1.91
C LEU A 321 -8.79 19.93 2.52
N LEU A 322 -8.70 19.49 3.79
CA LEU A 322 -7.43 19.16 4.43
C LEU A 322 -6.72 17.97 3.75
N LEU A 323 -7.46 17.09 3.06
CA LEU A 323 -6.88 15.98 2.30
C LEU A 323 -5.98 16.47 1.17
N PHE A 324 -6.11 17.73 0.74
CA PHE A 324 -5.17 18.35 -0.20
C PHE A 324 -3.73 18.30 0.31
N PHE A 325 -3.49 18.56 1.59
CA PHE A 325 -2.13 18.58 2.13
C PHE A 325 -1.51 17.19 2.13
N GLY A 326 -2.27 16.17 2.53
CA GLY A 326 -1.82 14.77 2.44
C GLY A 326 -1.47 14.39 1.00
N ALA A 327 -2.41 14.59 0.07
CA ALA A 327 -2.20 14.33 -1.35
C ALA A 327 -1.00 15.11 -1.92
N PHE A 328 -0.84 16.39 -1.55
CA PHE A 328 0.26 17.23 -2.02
C PHE A 328 1.62 16.71 -1.57
N PHE A 329 1.77 16.31 -0.30
CA PHE A 329 3.00 15.73 0.20
C PHE A 329 3.33 14.39 -0.47
N GLU A 330 2.33 13.55 -0.72
CA GLU A 330 2.51 12.33 -1.50
C GLU A 330 2.94 12.64 -2.95
N GLU A 331 2.27 13.57 -3.64
CA GLU A 331 2.61 13.92 -5.03
C GLU A 331 4.01 14.52 -5.17
N ILE A 332 4.50 15.26 -4.17
CA ILE A 332 5.89 15.72 -4.13
C ILE A 332 6.86 14.53 -4.24
N ILE A 333 6.60 13.44 -3.49
CA ILE A 333 7.44 12.25 -3.47
C ILE A 333 7.25 11.45 -4.77
N PHE A 334 6.02 11.07 -5.08
CA PHE A 334 5.73 10.13 -6.16
C PHE A 334 5.89 10.76 -7.54
N ARG A 335 5.39 11.97 -7.75
CA ARG A 335 5.35 12.63 -9.07
C ARG A 335 6.50 13.63 -9.22
N GLY A 336 6.88 14.30 -8.13
CA GLY A 336 8.00 15.26 -8.11
C GLY A 336 9.38 14.61 -8.17
N LEU A 337 9.55 13.41 -7.59
CA LEU A 337 10.82 12.67 -7.55
C LEU A 337 10.76 11.32 -8.27
N LEU A 338 9.97 10.36 -7.77
CA LEU A 338 10.05 8.97 -8.21
C LEU A 338 9.70 8.81 -9.70
N GLN A 339 8.63 9.47 -10.15
CA GLN A 339 8.21 9.44 -11.55
C GLN A 339 9.32 9.91 -12.48
N LYS A 340 9.95 11.05 -12.19
CA LYS A 340 11.02 11.60 -13.04
C LYS A 340 12.19 10.62 -13.15
N ARG A 341 12.67 10.09 -12.02
CA ARG A 341 13.78 9.13 -11.99
C ARG A 341 13.45 7.81 -12.67
N PHE A 342 12.24 7.28 -12.46
CA PHE A 342 11.83 6.05 -13.11
C PHE A 342 11.60 6.23 -14.61
N ILE A 343 11.10 7.39 -15.06
CA ILE A 343 10.98 7.70 -16.49
C ILE A 343 12.35 7.83 -17.14
N GLN A 344 13.29 8.53 -16.49
CA GLN A 344 14.68 8.65 -16.97
C GLN A 344 15.33 7.28 -17.17
N ARG A 345 15.09 6.35 -16.25
CA ARG A 345 15.72 5.03 -16.24
C ARG A 345 15.02 3.98 -17.11
N TYR A 346 13.69 3.93 -17.08
CA TYR A 346 12.90 2.85 -17.66
C TYR A 346 12.03 3.29 -18.85
N GLY A 347 12.03 4.58 -19.17
CA GLY A 347 11.12 5.19 -20.13
C GLY A 347 9.75 5.50 -19.52
N MET A 348 8.96 6.29 -20.24
CA MET A 348 7.73 6.90 -19.73
C MET A 348 6.73 5.90 -19.11
N TYR A 349 6.26 4.92 -19.91
CA TYR A 349 5.21 4.00 -19.47
C TYR A 349 5.65 3.10 -18.32
N ARG A 350 6.86 2.54 -18.39
CA ARG A 350 7.41 1.71 -17.30
C ARG A 350 7.68 2.55 -16.06
N GLY A 351 8.12 3.80 -16.24
CA GLY A 351 8.39 4.70 -15.15
C GLY A 351 7.14 5.02 -14.34
N ILE A 352 6.04 5.37 -15.01
CA ILE A 352 4.73 5.61 -14.39
C ILE A 352 4.21 4.34 -13.71
N PHE A 353 4.32 3.18 -14.36
CA PHE A 353 3.94 1.90 -13.80
C PHE A 353 4.69 1.60 -12.49
N PHE A 354 6.02 1.79 -12.46
CA PHE A 354 6.77 1.57 -11.22
C PHE A 354 6.43 2.55 -10.10
N VAL A 355 6.00 3.78 -10.42
CA VAL A 355 5.42 4.68 -9.41
C VAL A 355 4.16 4.08 -8.82
N GLY A 356 3.26 3.56 -9.65
CA GLY A 356 2.04 2.89 -9.20
C GLY A 356 2.31 1.73 -8.25
N ILE A 357 3.26 0.86 -8.58
CA ILE A 357 3.65 -0.28 -7.74
C ILE A 357 4.22 0.18 -6.40
N VAL A 358 5.14 1.15 -6.40
CA VAL A 358 5.75 1.67 -5.15
C VAL A 358 4.71 2.39 -4.30
N TRP A 359 3.80 3.13 -4.92
CA TRP A 359 2.71 3.82 -4.24
C TRP A 359 1.68 2.86 -3.65
N ALA A 360 1.35 1.77 -4.35
CA ALA A 360 0.51 0.70 -3.80
C ALA A 360 1.18 0.04 -2.58
N ALA A 361 2.48 -0.28 -2.70
CA ALA A 361 3.24 -0.88 -1.61
C ALA A 361 3.36 0.04 -0.38
N PHE A 362 3.44 1.35 -0.60
CA PHE A 362 3.34 2.36 0.46
C PHE A 362 1.99 2.25 1.20
N HIS A 363 0.88 2.01 0.51
CA HIS A 363 -0.43 1.90 1.19
C HIS A 363 -0.72 0.54 1.84
N PHE A 364 -0.01 -0.54 1.50
CA PHE A 364 -0.34 -1.87 2.04
C PHE A 364 -0.33 -1.93 3.56
N PHE A 365 0.57 -1.24 4.25
CA PHE A 365 0.60 -1.30 5.71
C PHE A 365 -0.65 -0.69 6.34
N SER A 366 -1.06 0.51 5.91
CA SER A 366 -2.25 1.18 6.45
C SER A 366 -3.54 0.45 6.03
N ASP A 367 -3.59 -0.13 4.82
CA ASP A 367 -4.74 -0.89 4.33
C ASP A 367 -5.04 -2.13 5.18
N PHE A 368 -4.01 -2.78 5.71
CA PHE A 368 -4.15 -3.99 6.52
C PHE A 368 -4.11 -3.71 8.02
N SER A 369 -3.85 -2.46 8.41
CA SER A 369 -3.91 -2.04 9.81
C SER A 369 -5.35 -2.19 10.32
N PHE A 370 -5.52 -2.97 11.40
CA PHE A 370 -6.79 -3.17 12.12
C PHE A 370 -7.86 -4.02 11.43
N MET A 371 -7.60 -4.57 10.24
CA MET A 371 -8.52 -5.54 9.65
C MET A 371 -8.41 -6.89 10.37
N ARG A 372 -9.55 -7.49 10.70
CA ARG A 372 -9.65 -8.93 10.98
C ARG A 372 -10.14 -9.62 9.71
N ALA A 373 -9.45 -9.35 8.60
CA ALA A 373 -9.88 -9.78 7.27
C ALA A 373 -9.73 -11.29 7.10
N THR A 374 -10.58 -11.84 6.25
CA THR A 374 -10.42 -13.20 5.71
C THR A 374 -9.40 -13.18 4.56
N ASP A 375 -8.90 -14.35 4.16
CA ASP A 375 -7.94 -14.49 3.05
C ASP A 375 -8.43 -13.83 1.76
N LEU A 376 -9.70 -14.05 1.40
CA LEU A 376 -10.30 -13.49 0.18
C LEU A 376 -10.34 -11.97 0.22
N MET A 377 -10.71 -11.38 1.35
CA MET A 377 -10.76 -9.93 1.52
C MET A 377 -9.37 -9.31 1.37
N VAL A 378 -8.32 -9.97 1.89
CA VAL A 378 -6.95 -9.47 1.74
C VAL A 378 -6.50 -9.53 0.29
N LEU A 379 -6.77 -10.62 -0.42
CA LEU A 379 -6.43 -10.72 -1.85
C LEU A 379 -7.20 -9.69 -2.68
N GLU A 380 -8.47 -9.47 -2.38
CA GLU A 380 -9.30 -8.44 -3.00
C GLU A 380 -8.73 -7.04 -2.74
N HIS A 381 -8.37 -6.73 -1.49
CA HIS A 381 -7.80 -5.43 -1.12
C HIS A 381 -6.43 -5.20 -1.76
N LEU A 382 -5.52 -6.19 -1.74
CA LEU A 382 -4.23 -6.12 -2.42
C LEU A 382 -4.42 -5.85 -3.92
N GLY A 383 -5.27 -6.65 -4.57
CA GLY A 383 -5.54 -6.52 -6.00
C GLY A 383 -6.17 -5.18 -6.37
N THR A 384 -7.17 -4.75 -5.60
CA THR A 384 -7.87 -3.48 -5.81
C THR A 384 -6.94 -2.30 -5.57
N ARG A 385 -6.11 -2.33 -4.50
CA ARG A 385 -5.13 -1.28 -4.22
C ARG A 385 -4.10 -1.16 -5.33
N LEU A 386 -3.53 -2.28 -5.78
CA LEU A 386 -2.59 -2.28 -6.91
C LEU A 386 -3.23 -1.68 -8.15
N PHE A 387 -4.42 -2.17 -8.54
CA PHE A 387 -5.09 -1.70 -9.73
C PHE A 387 -5.49 -0.21 -9.65
N MET A 388 -5.91 0.24 -8.46
CA MET A 388 -6.22 1.63 -8.17
C MET A 388 -4.99 2.52 -8.28
N CYS A 389 -3.90 2.19 -7.59
CA CYS A 389 -2.68 2.98 -7.62
C CYS A 389 -2.05 3.04 -9.01
N GLU A 390 -2.08 1.94 -9.78
CA GLU A 390 -1.67 1.94 -11.18
C GLU A 390 -2.52 2.91 -12.02
N THR A 391 -3.83 2.76 -11.96
CA THR A 391 -4.77 3.57 -12.73
C THR A 391 -4.62 5.06 -12.46
N LEU A 392 -4.60 5.44 -11.18
CA LEU A 392 -4.38 6.82 -10.77
C LEU A 392 -2.97 7.29 -11.15
N SER A 393 -1.94 6.46 -11.06
CA SER A 393 -0.59 6.87 -11.45
C SER A 393 -0.49 7.24 -12.93
N PHE A 394 -1.25 6.59 -13.81
CA PHE A 394 -1.33 7.03 -15.21
C PHE A 394 -2.04 8.39 -15.36
N VAL A 395 -3.20 8.61 -14.73
CA VAL A 395 -3.90 9.90 -14.84
C VAL A 395 -3.10 11.04 -14.20
N LEU A 396 -2.64 10.85 -12.97
CA LEU A 396 -1.87 11.83 -12.21
C LEU A 396 -0.51 12.08 -12.87
N GLY A 397 0.16 11.02 -13.33
CA GLY A 397 1.41 11.12 -14.06
C GLY A 397 1.26 11.90 -15.37
N TRP A 398 0.17 11.69 -16.11
CA TRP A 398 -0.15 12.47 -17.30
C TRP A 398 -0.35 13.96 -16.96
N LEU A 399 -1.13 14.27 -15.91
CA LEU A 399 -1.33 15.65 -15.45
C LEU A 399 0.00 16.33 -15.07
N THR A 400 0.88 15.61 -14.36
CA THR A 400 2.20 16.12 -13.98
C THR A 400 3.10 16.38 -15.19
N LEU A 401 3.17 15.44 -16.13
CA LEU A 401 3.98 15.58 -17.33
C LEU A 401 3.48 16.75 -18.19
N ARG A 402 2.16 16.85 -18.38
CA ARG A 402 1.52 17.88 -19.21
C ARG A 402 1.69 19.29 -18.65
N SER A 403 1.59 19.44 -17.34
CA SER A 403 1.66 20.74 -16.65
C SER A 403 3.08 21.13 -16.20
N LYS A 404 4.02 20.17 -16.25
CA LYS A 404 5.35 20.27 -15.63
C LYS A 404 5.27 20.62 -14.13
N SER A 405 4.17 20.29 -13.47
CA SER A 405 3.87 20.61 -12.07
C SER A 405 3.19 19.46 -11.34
N VAL A 406 3.51 19.28 -10.05
CA VAL A 406 2.79 18.32 -9.18
C VAL A 406 1.43 18.82 -8.71
N ILE A 407 1.16 20.14 -8.81
CA ILE A 407 -0.06 20.74 -8.24
C ILE A 407 -1.34 20.18 -8.88
N PRO A 408 -1.46 20.04 -10.22
CA PRO A 408 -2.66 19.43 -10.82
C PRO A 408 -2.89 17.99 -10.38
N ALA A 409 -1.82 17.20 -10.23
CA ALA A 409 -1.92 15.85 -9.69
C ALA A 409 -2.40 15.86 -8.23
N ALA A 410 -1.88 16.77 -7.40
CA ALA A 410 -2.27 16.87 -5.99
C ALA A 410 -3.74 17.27 -5.83
N VAL A 411 -4.23 18.19 -6.66
CA VAL A 411 -5.66 18.57 -6.68
C VAL A 411 -6.53 17.39 -7.11
N ALA A 412 -6.17 16.71 -8.20
CA ALA A 412 -6.93 15.58 -8.70
C ALA A 412 -6.96 14.40 -7.71
N HIS A 413 -5.81 14.10 -7.08
CA HIS A 413 -5.68 13.10 -6.03
C HIS A 413 -6.49 13.48 -4.79
N ALA A 414 -6.40 14.74 -4.32
CA ALA A 414 -7.20 15.20 -3.19
C ALA A 414 -8.70 15.02 -3.42
N LEU A 415 -9.20 15.43 -4.59
CA LEU A 415 -10.62 15.28 -4.95
C LEU A 415 -11.03 13.82 -5.15
N TYR A 416 -10.13 12.96 -5.62
CA TYR A 416 -10.36 11.51 -5.61
C TYR A 416 -10.54 11.00 -4.17
N ASN A 417 -9.68 11.41 -3.25
CA ASN A 417 -9.79 11.04 -1.83
C ASN A 417 -11.08 11.59 -1.21
N VAL A 418 -11.49 12.82 -1.54
CA VAL A 418 -12.80 13.34 -1.12
C VAL A 418 -13.92 12.42 -1.61
N ALA A 419 -13.90 12.00 -2.88
CA ALA A 419 -14.92 11.12 -3.44
C ALA A 419 -14.91 9.70 -2.83
N VAL A 420 -13.81 9.27 -2.22
CA VAL A 420 -13.68 7.97 -1.53
C VAL A 420 -14.09 8.05 -0.06
N PHE A 421 -13.64 9.07 0.67
CA PHE A 421 -13.83 9.18 2.12
C PHE A 421 -15.10 9.91 2.55
N SER A 422 -15.71 10.70 1.66
CA SER A 422 -16.99 11.35 1.94
C SER A 422 -18.17 10.51 1.43
N ASN A 423 -19.37 10.81 1.93
CA ASN A 423 -20.61 10.25 1.42
C ASN A 423 -21.01 10.82 0.04
N PHE A 424 -20.10 11.48 -0.67
CA PHE A 424 -20.37 12.17 -1.92
C PHE A 424 -20.84 11.21 -3.02
N GLY A 425 -22.05 11.41 -3.50
CA GLY A 425 -22.69 10.63 -4.56
C GLY A 425 -23.39 9.36 -4.05
N PRO A 426 -24.25 8.74 -4.87
CA PRO A 426 -25.20 7.73 -4.43
C PRO A 426 -24.53 6.50 -3.78
N PRO A 427 -25.07 5.97 -2.66
CA PRO A 427 -24.53 4.80 -1.98
C PRO A 427 -25.07 3.51 -2.62
N PHE A 428 -24.32 2.90 -3.53
CA PHE A 428 -24.67 1.60 -4.11
C PHE A 428 -23.51 0.60 -4.08
N PRO A 429 -23.79 -0.72 -3.99
CA PRO A 429 -22.76 -1.75 -4.04
C PRO A 429 -21.96 -1.69 -5.36
N GLY A 430 -20.64 -1.62 -5.26
CA GLY A 430 -19.76 -1.56 -6.44
C GLY A 430 -19.47 -0.15 -6.97
N LYS A 431 -19.94 0.91 -6.30
CA LYS A 431 -19.58 2.31 -6.61
C LYS A 431 -18.08 2.52 -6.79
N ASP A 432 -17.27 1.93 -5.92
CA ASP A 432 -15.82 2.07 -5.96
C ASP A 432 -15.21 1.39 -7.20
N ILE A 433 -15.75 0.24 -7.61
CA ILE A 433 -15.34 -0.46 -8.83
C ILE A 433 -15.70 0.37 -10.07
N VAL A 434 -16.90 0.96 -10.11
CA VAL A 434 -17.31 1.85 -11.20
C VAL A 434 -16.41 3.07 -11.27
N ARG A 435 -16.12 3.71 -10.13
CA ARG A 435 -15.19 4.84 -10.05
C ARG A 435 -13.82 4.47 -10.61
N LEU A 436 -13.27 3.35 -10.16
CA LEU A 436 -11.98 2.85 -10.63
C LEU A 436 -12.00 2.54 -12.14
N GLY A 437 -13.08 1.93 -12.65
CA GLY A 437 -13.28 1.68 -14.06
C GLY A 437 -13.30 2.97 -14.90
N LEU A 438 -13.98 4.01 -14.44
CA LEU A 438 -13.99 5.32 -15.10
C LEU A 438 -12.61 5.97 -15.13
N TRP A 439 -11.85 5.88 -14.03
CA TRP A 439 -10.46 6.35 -14.00
C TRP A 439 -9.55 5.54 -14.93
N ALA A 440 -9.77 4.25 -15.09
CA ALA A 440 -9.02 3.40 -16.02
C ALA A 440 -9.33 3.76 -17.48
N VAL A 441 -10.61 4.00 -17.80
CA VAL A 441 -11.02 4.52 -19.11
C VAL A 441 -10.41 5.89 -19.38
N LEU A 442 -10.38 6.77 -18.38
CA LEU A 442 -9.74 8.08 -18.49
C LEU A 442 -8.23 7.95 -18.74
N ALA A 443 -7.52 7.12 -17.97
CA ALA A 443 -6.09 6.85 -18.18
C ALA A 443 -5.84 6.38 -19.61
N TYR A 444 -6.64 5.41 -20.09
CA TYR A 444 -6.54 4.93 -21.46
C TYR A 444 -6.78 6.04 -22.50
N ALA A 445 -7.85 6.82 -22.34
CA ALA A 445 -8.19 7.91 -23.26
C ALA A 445 -7.09 8.98 -23.33
N LEU A 446 -6.51 9.35 -22.19
CA LEU A 446 -5.44 10.35 -22.12
C LEU A 446 -4.21 9.90 -22.92
N PHE A 447 -3.73 8.67 -22.72
CA PHE A 447 -2.56 8.19 -23.45
C PHE A 447 -2.85 7.76 -24.89
N HIS A 448 -4.10 7.45 -25.23
CA HIS A 448 -4.47 7.10 -26.59
C HIS A 448 -4.66 8.33 -27.49
N TYR A 449 -5.41 9.34 -27.01
CA TYR A 449 -5.77 10.51 -27.80
C TYR A 449 -4.86 11.72 -27.56
N TRP A 450 -4.23 11.82 -26.38
CA TRP A 450 -3.29 12.88 -26.02
C TRP A 450 -1.97 12.32 -25.47
N PRO A 451 -1.25 11.49 -26.26
CA PRO A 451 0.00 10.88 -25.81
C PRO A 451 1.06 11.94 -25.49
N MET A 452 1.74 11.78 -24.37
CA MET A 452 2.92 12.60 -24.02
C MET A 452 4.11 12.17 -24.88
N ARG A 453 4.87 13.12 -25.44
CA ARG A 453 6.05 12.79 -26.27
C ARG A 453 7.27 12.54 -25.39
N ALA A 454 8.14 11.63 -25.84
CA ALA A 454 9.39 11.35 -25.14
C ALA A 454 10.31 12.59 -25.06
N GLU A 455 10.24 13.49 -26.03
CA GLU A 455 10.97 14.77 -26.02
C GLU A 455 10.52 15.69 -24.88
N ASP A 456 9.21 15.73 -24.57
CA ASP A 456 8.67 16.49 -23.42
C ASP A 456 9.19 15.93 -22.08
N SER A 457 9.49 14.62 -22.04
CA SER A 457 10.09 13.96 -20.87
C SER A 457 11.61 14.06 -20.81
N HIS A 458 12.29 14.12 -21.96
CA HIS A 458 13.73 14.34 -22.06
C HIS A 458 14.10 15.80 -21.79
N GLU A 459 13.34 16.80 -22.26
CA GLU A 459 13.54 18.20 -21.86
C GLU A 459 13.40 18.40 -20.34
N GLN A 460 12.49 17.67 -19.68
CA GLN A 460 12.42 17.65 -18.22
C GLN A 460 13.64 16.99 -17.56
N ALA A 461 14.30 16.06 -18.24
CA ALA A 461 15.49 15.36 -17.75
C ALA A 461 16.81 16.07 -18.12
N SER A 462 16.86 16.79 -19.25
CA SER A 462 18.05 17.40 -19.85
C SER A 462 18.16 18.90 -19.60
N ALA A 463 17.12 19.56 -19.05
CA ALA A 463 17.23 20.94 -18.55
C ALA A 463 18.10 21.09 -17.29
N LEU A 464 18.77 20.01 -16.86
CA LEU A 464 19.85 20.06 -15.88
C LEU A 464 21.13 20.54 -16.58
N PRO A 465 21.70 21.71 -16.19
CA PRO A 465 22.96 22.16 -16.77
C PRO A 465 24.06 21.13 -16.48
N SER A 466 24.81 20.71 -17.50
CA SER A 466 26.08 20.05 -17.28
C SER A 466 26.96 20.99 -16.44
N MET A 467 27.42 20.51 -15.29
CA MET A 467 28.45 21.18 -14.49
C MET A 467 29.79 21.10 -15.23
N GLU A 468 29.92 21.83 -16.33
CA GLU A 468 31.20 22.00 -17.00
C GLU A 468 31.64 23.47 -17.10
N ASN A 469 30.80 24.42 -16.66
CA ASN A 469 31.13 25.86 -16.70
C ASN A 469 30.79 26.59 -15.39
N ALA A 470 31.41 26.18 -14.29
CA ALA A 470 31.58 27.03 -13.12
C ALA A 470 32.94 26.71 -12.48
N VAL A 471 33.98 27.29 -13.10
CA VAL A 471 35.32 27.50 -12.50
C VAL A 471 35.22 28.63 -11.49
#